data_AF-A0A6C0M161-F1
#
_entry.id   AF-A0A6C0M161-F1
#
_cell.length_a   1.000
_cell.length_b   1.000
_cell.length_c   1.000
_cell.angle_alpha   90.00
_cell.angle_beta   90.00
_cell.angle_gamma   90.00
#
_symmetry.space_group_name_H-M   'P 1'
#
loop_
_entity.id
_entity.type
_entity.pdbx_description
1 polymer ?
#
loop_
_entity_poly.entity_id
_entity_poly.type
_entity_poly.pdbx_seq_one_letter_code
_entity_poly.pdbx_strand_id
1 'polypeptide(L)'
;MTQNVSNIIVQRVTSQVFIKGSSKMLKITKNQLMILDAMMNQGGFTKKYEDKSKKLRYSEHIGMLDFNTYGLERIIVSTRPSIEYDDDPEILLPDNPPDALDYEYIFHTHPPTPFPGGRAKDNVLYEFPSINDLYHFAEHFNQGNTQGSIVIAPEGFYLISSSNKKINIPPFDETYKKMINEVFEIQLDAIEKYGIKYEKNPNLFYSKVAQDISYLKRFNKIIKKYWNNDINVLYKPRRKDKNGTWYIPSIYIPVNVIEPI
;
A
#
# COMPACT_ATOMS: atom_id res chain seq x y z
N MET A 1 13.76 -30.23 30.06
CA MET A 1 13.07 -29.23 29.22
C MET A 1 14.13 -28.46 28.47
N THR A 2 14.44 -28.88 27.26
CA THR A 2 15.37 -28.20 26.35
C THR A 2 14.62 -27.06 25.67
N GLN A 3 14.97 -25.81 26.01
CA GLN A 3 14.48 -24.65 25.27
C GLN A 3 15.11 -24.67 23.88
N ASN A 4 14.26 -24.69 22.85
CA ASN A 4 14.65 -24.50 21.46
C ASN A 4 15.31 -23.13 21.32
N VAL A 5 16.63 -23.11 21.12
CA VAL A 5 17.37 -21.93 20.71
C VAL A 5 16.92 -21.61 19.28
N SER A 6 16.11 -20.57 19.14
CA SER A 6 15.74 -20.01 17.84
C SER A 6 17.00 -19.60 17.09
N ASN A 7 17.15 -20.07 15.84
CA ASN A 7 18.25 -19.72 14.96
C ASN A 7 18.31 -18.20 14.73
N ILE A 8 19.14 -17.50 15.49
CA ILE A 8 19.49 -16.09 15.24
C ILE A 8 20.41 -16.08 14.02
N ILE A 9 19.94 -15.52 12.91
CA ILE A 9 20.80 -15.27 11.75
C ILE A 9 21.40 -13.89 11.93
N VAL A 10 22.69 -13.85 12.24
CA VAL A 10 23.47 -12.61 12.32
C VAL A 10 23.91 -12.22 10.92
N GLN A 11 23.41 -11.11 10.40
CA GLN A 11 23.86 -10.54 9.13
C GLN A 11 24.68 -9.28 9.42
N ARG A 12 25.92 -9.23 8.92
CA ARG A 12 26.79 -8.05 9.01
C ARG A 12 26.57 -7.19 7.77
N VAL A 13 26.14 -5.95 7.97
CA VAL A 13 26.21 -4.90 6.95
C VAL A 13 27.00 -3.76 7.58
N THR A 14 28.15 -3.43 6.99
CA THR A 14 28.92 -2.19 7.26
C THR A 14 29.05 -1.83 8.75
N SER A 15 29.69 -2.70 9.54
CA SER A 15 30.05 -2.51 10.97
C SER A 15 28.95 -2.59 12.03
N GLN A 16 27.67 -2.74 11.66
CA GLN A 16 26.59 -3.00 12.61
C GLN A 16 26.16 -4.48 12.58
N VAL A 17 25.85 -5.03 13.76
CA VAL A 17 25.39 -6.41 13.93
C VAL A 17 23.89 -6.34 14.14
N PHE A 18 23.10 -7.07 13.35
CA PHE A 18 21.65 -7.07 13.48
C PHE A 18 21.16 -8.41 14.03
N ILE A 19 20.16 -8.38 14.92
CA ILE A 19 19.42 -9.57 15.35
C ILE A 19 18.15 -9.67 14.52
N LYS A 20 18.08 -10.69 13.66
CA LYS A 20 16.82 -11.04 13.01
C LYS A 20 15.97 -11.88 13.95
N GLY A 21 14.92 -11.27 14.51
CA GLY A 21 13.96 -11.95 15.38
C GLY A 21 13.09 -12.98 14.65
N SER A 22 12.38 -13.82 15.41
CA SER A 22 11.28 -14.63 14.87
C SER A 22 10.11 -13.75 14.45
N SER A 23 9.42 -14.11 13.36
CA SER A 23 8.22 -13.41 12.88
C SER A 23 7.18 -13.26 13.99
N LYS A 24 6.76 -12.03 14.27
CA LYS A 24 5.71 -11.70 15.26
C LYS A 24 4.58 -10.92 14.59
N MET A 25 3.35 -11.14 15.04
CA MET A 25 2.22 -10.30 14.67
C MET A 25 2.25 -9.02 15.51
N LEU A 26 2.69 -7.91 14.92
CA LEU A 26 2.74 -6.61 15.58
C LEU A 26 1.56 -5.74 15.18
N LYS A 27 1.08 -4.93 16.12
CA LYS A 27 -0.09 -4.07 15.93
C LYS A 27 0.35 -2.70 15.42
N ILE A 28 -0.26 -2.27 14.32
CA ILE A 28 -0.35 -0.85 13.98
C ILE A 28 -1.66 -0.31 14.56
N THR A 29 -1.55 0.66 15.46
CA THR A 29 -2.71 1.23 16.16
C THR A 29 -3.53 2.14 15.24
N LYS A 30 -4.79 2.41 15.64
CA LYS A 30 -5.66 3.36 14.92
C LYS A 30 -4.99 4.72 14.78
N ASN A 31 -4.37 5.22 15.84
CA ASN A 31 -3.75 6.55 15.85
C ASN A 31 -2.54 6.63 14.90
N GLN A 32 -1.75 5.56 14.82
CA GLN A 32 -0.64 5.48 13.85
C GLN A 32 -1.16 5.43 12.41
N LEU A 33 -2.21 4.63 12.14
CA LEU A 33 -2.84 4.59 10.81
C LEU A 33 -3.50 5.92 10.44
N MET A 34 -3.98 6.70 11.41
CA MET A 34 -4.49 8.05 11.17
C MET A 34 -3.43 9.02 10.62
N ILE A 35 -2.14 8.80 10.93
CA ILE A 35 -1.05 9.60 10.34
C ILE A 35 -0.97 9.33 8.83
N LEU A 36 -0.98 8.05 8.44
CA LEU A 36 -0.94 7.66 7.03
C LEU A 36 -2.22 8.08 6.28
N ASP A 37 -3.37 7.97 6.96
CA ASP A 37 -4.66 8.44 6.44
C ASP A 37 -4.69 9.96 6.23
N ALA A 38 -4.07 10.72 7.13
CA ALA A 38 -3.94 12.17 6.98
C ALA A 38 -3.10 12.54 5.76
N MET A 39 -2.00 11.81 5.49
CA MET A 39 -1.19 12.03 4.29
C MET A 39 -2.00 11.78 3.01
N MET A 40 -2.69 10.64 2.92
CA MET A 40 -3.55 10.30 1.79
C MET A 40 -4.63 11.37 1.53
N ASN A 41 -5.28 11.86 2.59
CA ASN A 41 -6.25 12.96 2.48
C ASN A 41 -5.60 14.28 2.07
N GLN A 42 -4.42 14.60 2.62
CA GLN A 42 -3.66 15.80 2.22
C GLN A 42 -3.27 15.73 0.74
N GLY A 43 -3.01 14.56 0.19
CA GLY A 43 -2.68 14.35 -1.22
C GLY A 43 -3.82 14.61 -2.20
N GLY A 44 -5.07 14.32 -1.80
CA GLY A 44 -6.15 14.11 -2.77
C GLY A 44 -7.34 15.07 -2.79
N PHE A 45 -7.63 15.86 -1.75
CA PHE A 45 -8.85 16.69 -1.79
C PHE A 45 -8.75 17.95 -2.66
N THR A 46 -7.56 18.50 -2.80
CA THR A 46 -7.30 19.74 -3.55
C THR A 46 -5.96 19.64 -4.24
N LYS A 47 -5.88 20.13 -5.48
CA LYS A 47 -4.60 20.31 -6.18
C LYS A 47 -3.84 21.43 -5.48
N LYS A 48 -2.69 21.10 -4.88
CA LYS A 48 -1.89 22.06 -4.09
C LYS A 48 -0.39 21.77 -4.08
N TYR A 49 0.04 20.67 -4.71
CA TYR A 49 1.45 20.37 -4.89
C TYR A 49 1.91 20.92 -6.23
N GLU A 50 3.03 21.64 -6.25
CA GLU A 50 3.57 22.21 -7.49
C GLU A 50 4.44 21.20 -8.21
N ASP A 51 4.17 20.97 -9.50
CA ASP A 51 5.08 20.24 -10.39
C ASP A 51 6.25 21.13 -10.85
N LYS A 52 7.16 20.57 -11.66
CA LYS A 52 8.35 21.31 -12.17
C LYS A 52 7.96 22.55 -12.99
N SER A 53 6.75 22.54 -13.56
CA SER A 53 6.17 23.63 -14.36
C SER A 53 5.27 24.56 -13.56
N LYS A 54 5.28 24.47 -12.21
CA LYS A 54 4.44 25.27 -11.29
C LYS A 54 2.93 25.03 -11.41
N LYS A 55 2.50 23.94 -12.05
CA LYS A 55 1.09 23.56 -12.09
C LYS A 55 0.72 22.78 -10.84
N LEU A 56 -0.45 23.10 -10.28
CA LEU A 56 -0.96 22.42 -9.09
C LEU A 56 -1.49 21.03 -9.43
N ARG A 57 -1.09 20.03 -8.63
CA ARG A 57 -1.42 18.61 -8.76
C ARG A 57 -1.91 18.03 -7.44
N TYR A 58 -2.57 16.87 -7.53
CA TYR A 58 -2.70 15.95 -6.41
C TYR A 58 -1.36 15.25 -6.19
N SER A 59 -1.18 14.60 -5.05
CA SER A 59 0.07 13.88 -4.77
C SER A 59 -0.21 12.60 -4.01
N GLU A 60 0.56 11.58 -4.34
CA GLU A 60 0.79 10.46 -3.45
C GLU A 60 1.92 10.82 -2.48
N HIS A 61 1.96 10.16 -1.32
CA HIS A 61 3.06 10.22 -0.36
C HIS A 61 3.63 8.83 -0.17
N ILE A 62 4.94 8.73 0.01
CA ILE A 62 5.65 7.48 0.31
C ILE A 62 6.43 7.61 1.61
N GLY A 63 6.70 6.48 2.23
CA GLY A 63 7.62 6.41 3.33
C GLY A 63 7.91 4.99 3.79
N MET A 64 8.49 4.90 4.98
CA MET A 64 8.95 3.67 5.59
C MET A 64 8.41 3.57 7.02
N LEU A 65 8.16 2.34 7.45
CA LEU A 65 7.69 2.00 8.78
C LEU A 65 8.76 1.13 9.45
N ASP A 66 9.16 1.57 10.64
CA ASP A 66 10.21 0.97 11.47
C ASP A 66 9.59 0.39 12.74
N PHE A 67 9.79 -0.91 12.95
CA PHE A 67 9.21 -1.67 14.05
C PHE A 67 10.28 -2.10 15.05
N ASN A 68 9.95 -1.98 16.34
CA ASN A 68 10.68 -2.68 17.39
C ASN A 68 9.90 -3.90 17.87
N THR A 69 10.44 -4.61 18.86
CA THR A 69 9.79 -5.80 19.43
C THR A 69 8.38 -5.60 20.01
N TYR A 70 7.94 -4.36 20.26
CA TYR A 70 6.63 -4.03 20.84
C TYR A 70 5.60 -3.53 19.80
N GLY A 71 6.04 -2.98 18.67
CA GLY A 71 5.15 -2.45 17.64
C GLY A 71 5.82 -1.44 16.72
N LEU A 72 4.99 -0.75 15.94
CA LEU A 72 5.46 0.35 15.09
C LEU A 72 6.04 1.46 15.96
N GLU A 73 7.31 1.80 15.77
CA GLU A 73 8.02 2.83 16.53
C GLU A 73 8.05 4.14 15.76
N ARG A 74 8.43 4.09 14.47
CA ARG A 74 8.67 5.30 13.66
C ARG A 74 8.01 5.19 12.29
N ILE A 75 7.58 6.34 11.80
CA ILE A 75 7.09 6.55 10.44
C ILE A 75 8.00 7.60 9.82
N ILE A 76 8.68 7.24 8.75
CA ILE A 76 9.56 8.15 8.02
C ILE A 76 8.92 8.44 6.69
N VAL A 77 8.76 9.73 6.37
CA VAL A 77 8.04 10.19 5.18
C VAL A 77 9.02 10.82 4.23
N SER A 78 8.99 10.41 2.96
CA SER A 78 9.76 11.08 1.91
C SER A 78 9.13 12.43 1.58
N THR A 79 9.96 13.46 1.48
CA THR A 79 9.54 14.84 1.20
C THR A 79 9.69 15.22 -0.28
N ARG A 80 10.08 14.28 -1.15
CA ARG A 80 10.27 14.50 -2.59
C ARG A 80 9.12 13.92 -3.41
N PRO A 81 8.10 14.71 -3.77
CA PRO A 81 7.21 14.39 -4.88
C PRO A 81 7.88 14.90 -6.15
N SER A 82 8.29 14.03 -7.08
CA SER A 82 9.02 14.54 -8.25
C SER A 82 8.89 13.75 -9.54
N ILE A 83 8.07 12.68 -9.57
CA ILE A 83 7.88 11.90 -10.78
C ILE A 83 6.50 12.20 -11.38
N GLU A 84 6.54 12.81 -12.56
CA GLU A 84 5.40 12.94 -13.46
C GLU A 84 5.41 11.68 -14.35
N TYR A 85 4.27 11.00 -14.45
CA TYR A 85 4.07 9.96 -15.45
C TYR A 85 3.12 10.45 -16.54
N ASP A 86 3.33 9.96 -17.77
CA ASP A 86 2.52 10.33 -18.94
C ASP A 86 1.09 9.77 -18.86
N ASP A 87 0.87 8.68 -18.10
CA ASP A 87 -0.40 7.97 -18.00
C ASP A 87 -1.35 8.52 -16.92
N ASP A 88 -0.81 9.17 -15.87
CA ASP A 88 -1.59 9.93 -14.90
C ASP A 88 -1.00 11.33 -14.65
N PRO A 89 -1.25 12.30 -15.55
CA PRO A 89 -0.66 13.62 -15.41
C PRO A 89 -1.22 14.40 -14.22
N GLU A 90 -2.31 13.98 -13.57
CA GLU A 90 -2.95 14.76 -12.51
C GLU A 90 -2.33 14.55 -11.11
N ILE A 91 -1.60 13.45 -10.94
CA ILE A 91 -1.09 12.99 -9.64
C ILE A 91 0.44 12.91 -9.71
N LEU A 92 1.12 13.53 -8.73
CA LEU A 92 2.55 13.34 -8.55
C LEU A 92 2.82 12.03 -7.80
N LEU A 93 3.65 11.17 -8.40
CA LEU A 93 4.09 9.92 -7.80
C LEU A 93 5.36 10.12 -6.97
N PRO A 94 5.56 9.28 -5.93
CA PRO A 94 6.73 9.38 -5.08
C PRO A 94 8.00 8.89 -5.78
N ASP A 95 9.15 9.43 -5.40
CA ASP A 95 10.46 8.86 -5.74
C ASP A 95 10.90 7.82 -4.69
N ASN A 96 11.74 6.87 -5.10
CA ASN A 96 12.26 5.83 -4.21
C ASN A 96 13.23 6.44 -3.19
N PRO A 97 13.01 6.26 -1.87
CA PRO A 97 13.96 6.73 -0.87
C PRO A 97 15.28 5.93 -0.99
N PRO A 98 16.45 6.59 -1.11
CA PRO A 98 17.75 5.91 -1.28
C PRO A 98 18.21 5.13 -0.04
N ASP A 99 17.61 5.38 1.13
CA ASP A 99 18.06 4.87 2.43
C ASP A 99 17.25 3.66 2.94
N ALA A 100 16.65 2.85 2.06
CA ALA A 100 15.76 1.74 2.43
C ALA A 100 16.45 0.49 3.03
N LEU A 101 17.62 0.64 3.67
CA LEU A 101 18.44 -0.49 4.11
C LEU A 101 18.04 -1.07 5.48
N ASP A 102 17.08 -0.48 6.21
CA ASP A 102 16.71 -0.94 7.55
C ASP A 102 15.23 -0.71 7.92
N TYR A 103 14.30 -0.97 7.01
CA TYR A 103 12.86 -0.83 7.30
C TYR A 103 12.08 -2.09 6.98
N GLU A 104 11.15 -2.47 7.86
CA GLU A 104 10.36 -3.68 7.63
C GLU A 104 9.26 -3.48 6.59
N TYR A 105 8.73 -2.27 6.47
CA TYR A 105 7.65 -1.95 5.54
C TYR A 105 7.87 -0.64 4.82
N ILE A 106 7.56 -0.62 3.53
CA ILE A 106 7.33 0.61 2.77
C ILE A 106 5.82 0.90 2.77
N PHE A 107 5.45 2.17 2.68
CA PHE A 107 4.06 2.55 2.45
C PHE A 107 3.96 3.64 1.39
N HIS A 108 2.86 3.65 0.64
CA HIS A 108 2.43 4.80 -0.15
C HIS A 108 0.93 5.04 -0.05
N THR A 109 0.47 6.16 -0.59
CA THR A 109 -0.93 6.57 -0.52
C THR A 109 -1.54 6.75 -1.90
N HIS A 110 -2.71 6.16 -2.14
CA HIS A 110 -3.54 6.51 -3.29
C HIS A 110 -4.56 7.59 -2.89
N PRO A 111 -4.45 8.81 -3.41
CA PRO A 111 -5.31 9.93 -3.02
C PRO A 111 -6.74 9.79 -3.56
N PRO A 112 -7.77 10.31 -2.86
CA PRO A 112 -9.18 10.18 -3.25
C PRO A 112 -9.56 10.93 -4.54
N THR A 113 -8.85 12.00 -4.88
CA THR A 113 -8.87 12.71 -6.17
C THR A 113 -10.28 12.91 -6.82
N PRO A 114 -11.00 14.02 -6.53
CA PRO A 114 -10.85 14.91 -5.37
C PRO A 114 -11.55 14.40 -4.11
N PHE A 115 -12.30 13.32 -4.19
CA PHE A 115 -13.11 12.78 -3.10
C PHE A 115 -13.25 11.27 -3.29
N PRO A 116 -13.51 10.48 -2.25
CA PRO A 116 -13.57 9.01 -2.38
C PRO A 116 -14.47 8.55 -3.53
N GLY A 117 -13.90 7.77 -4.45
CA GLY A 117 -14.56 7.36 -5.70
C GLY A 117 -14.60 8.41 -6.81
N GLY A 118 -13.84 9.50 -6.69
CA GLY A 118 -13.84 10.64 -7.62
C GLY A 118 -13.31 10.31 -9.01
N ARG A 119 -12.41 9.32 -9.08
CA ARG A 119 -11.87 8.78 -10.33
C ARG A 119 -12.76 7.74 -11.00
N ALA A 120 -13.97 7.46 -10.47
CA ALA A 120 -14.88 6.51 -11.10
C ALA A 120 -15.31 6.96 -12.51
N LYS A 121 -15.33 8.28 -12.76
CA LYS A 121 -15.53 8.88 -14.09
C LYS A 121 -14.37 8.59 -15.06
N ASP A 122 -13.20 8.28 -14.52
CA ASP A 122 -11.97 7.95 -15.23
C ASP A 122 -11.72 6.42 -15.20
N ASN A 123 -12.79 5.64 -14.99
CA ASN A 123 -12.81 4.18 -14.93
C ASN A 123 -12.02 3.55 -13.76
N VAL A 124 -11.78 4.31 -12.68
CA VAL A 124 -11.14 3.81 -11.45
C VAL A 124 -12.06 4.03 -10.25
N LEU A 125 -12.67 2.97 -9.74
CA LEU A 125 -13.53 3.04 -8.55
C LEU A 125 -12.82 2.54 -7.27
N TYR A 126 -12.03 1.47 -7.41
CA TYR A 126 -11.14 1.00 -6.36
C TYR A 126 -9.71 1.43 -6.67
N GLU A 127 -9.04 2.04 -5.70
CA GLU A 127 -7.64 2.41 -5.78
C GLU A 127 -6.77 1.19 -5.38
N PHE A 128 -6.93 0.08 -6.10
CA PHE A 128 -6.13 -1.13 -5.89
C PHE A 128 -4.63 -0.81 -6.01
N PRO A 129 -3.75 -1.55 -5.29
CA PRO A 129 -2.32 -1.53 -5.60
C PRO A 129 -2.10 -1.71 -7.11
N SER A 130 -1.31 -0.82 -7.69
CA SER A 130 -1.02 -0.84 -9.12
C SER A 130 -0.22 -2.09 -9.48
N ILE A 131 -0.18 -2.47 -10.76
CA ILE A 131 0.69 -3.56 -11.20
C ILE A 131 2.17 -3.21 -10.91
N ASN A 132 2.54 -1.93 -11.08
CA ASN A 132 3.88 -1.44 -10.75
C ASN A 132 4.18 -1.60 -9.25
N ASP A 133 3.20 -1.42 -8.36
CA ASP A 133 3.38 -1.62 -6.92
C ASP A 133 3.74 -3.08 -6.60
N LEU A 134 3.17 -4.04 -7.34
CA LEU A 134 3.48 -5.47 -7.19
C LEU A 134 4.92 -5.79 -7.61
N TYR A 135 5.36 -5.22 -8.75
CA TYR A 135 6.73 -5.36 -9.24
C TYR A 135 7.74 -4.73 -8.30
N HIS A 136 7.48 -3.48 -7.91
CA HIS A 136 8.31 -2.73 -6.99
C HIS A 136 8.46 -3.46 -5.65
N PHE A 137 7.35 -3.93 -5.06
CA PHE A 137 7.39 -4.76 -3.87
C PHE A 137 8.25 -6.01 -4.09
N ALA A 138 8.06 -6.74 -5.19
CA ALA A 138 8.77 -7.99 -5.43
C ALA A 138 10.28 -7.79 -5.58
N GLU A 139 10.71 -6.72 -6.25
CA GLU A 139 12.12 -6.36 -6.40
C GLU A 139 12.74 -6.02 -5.05
N HIS A 140 12.12 -5.10 -4.29
CA HIS A 140 12.62 -4.71 -2.97
C HIS A 140 12.61 -5.88 -1.98
N PHE A 141 11.58 -6.73 -2.01
CA PHE A 141 11.50 -7.93 -1.19
C PHE A 141 12.64 -8.91 -1.50
N ASN A 142 12.90 -9.18 -2.79
CA ASN A 142 13.97 -10.08 -3.21
C ASN A 142 15.38 -9.56 -2.90
N GLN A 143 15.55 -8.23 -2.83
CA GLN A 143 16.80 -7.60 -2.41
C GLN A 143 16.97 -7.57 -0.89
N GLY A 144 15.90 -7.87 -0.13
CA GLY A 144 15.91 -7.83 1.33
C GLY A 144 15.65 -6.43 1.92
N ASN A 145 15.19 -5.47 1.10
CA ASN A 145 14.97 -4.08 1.52
C ASN A 145 13.63 -3.87 2.24
N THR A 146 12.70 -4.82 2.15
CA THR A 146 11.39 -4.74 2.80
C THR A 146 10.79 -6.12 3.01
N GLN A 147 9.84 -6.23 3.95
CA GLN A 147 9.06 -7.43 4.23
C GLN A 147 7.61 -7.30 3.73
N GLY A 148 7.19 -6.09 3.38
CA GLY A 148 5.88 -5.83 2.80
C GLY A 148 5.72 -4.38 2.32
N SER A 149 4.68 -4.17 1.51
CA SER A 149 4.29 -2.84 1.04
C SER A 149 2.85 -2.54 1.46
N ILE A 150 2.62 -1.35 1.98
CA ILE A 150 1.31 -0.89 2.45
C ILE A 150 0.79 0.19 1.52
N VAL A 151 -0.46 0.06 1.09
CA VAL A 151 -1.15 1.11 0.34
C VAL A 151 -2.31 1.64 1.15
N ILE A 152 -2.33 2.95 1.39
CA ILE A 152 -3.44 3.63 2.04
C ILE A 152 -4.31 4.29 0.99
N ALA A 153 -5.58 3.90 0.94
CA ALA A 153 -6.51 4.28 -0.09
C ALA A 153 -7.83 4.81 0.51
N PRO A 154 -8.70 5.44 -0.30
CA PRO A 154 -10.01 5.91 0.15
C PRO A 154 -10.87 4.78 0.71
N GLU A 155 -10.85 3.58 0.13
CA GLU A 155 -11.65 2.45 0.60
C GLU A 155 -11.08 1.80 1.87
N GLY A 156 -9.76 1.90 2.09
CA GLY A 156 -9.13 1.36 3.28
C GLY A 156 -7.63 1.15 3.14
N PHE A 157 -7.19 -0.01 3.63
CA PHE A 157 -5.79 -0.38 3.74
C PHE A 157 -5.51 -1.63 2.94
N TYR A 158 -4.44 -1.61 2.16
CA TYR A 158 -3.88 -2.78 1.50
C TYR A 158 -2.52 -3.14 2.10
N LEU A 159 -2.26 -4.44 2.20
CA LEU A 159 -0.96 -5.00 2.51
C LEU A 159 -0.58 -5.99 1.43
N ILE A 160 0.50 -5.66 0.71
CA ILE A 160 1.19 -6.53 -0.22
C ILE A 160 2.29 -7.26 0.55
N SER A 161 2.27 -8.59 0.52
CA SER A 161 3.27 -9.42 1.19
C SER A 161 3.53 -10.73 0.45
N SER A 162 4.62 -11.41 0.82
CA SER A 162 4.93 -12.75 0.34
C SER A 162 5.01 -13.73 1.51
N SER A 163 4.52 -14.95 1.29
CA SER A 163 4.79 -16.09 2.16
C SER A 163 6.08 -16.83 1.79
N ASN A 164 6.66 -16.51 0.62
CA ASN A 164 7.83 -17.17 0.08
C ASN A 164 9.09 -16.40 0.48
N LYS A 165 10.23 -17.10 0.53
CA LYS A 165 11.53 -16.45 0.83
C LYS A 165 12.04 -15.60 -0.33
N LYS A 166 11.57 -15.88 -1.54
CA LYS A 166 11.90 -15.21 -2.79
C LYS A 166 10.70 -15.28 -3.70
N ILE A 167 10.42 -14.19 -4.41
CA ILE A 167 9.34 -14.06 -5.39
C ILE A 167 9.92 -14.34 -6.78
N ASN A 168 9.25 -15.18 -7.56
CA ASN A 168 9.52 -15.33 -8.98
C ASN A 168 8.82 -14.20 -9.75
N ILE A 169 9.59 -13.22 -10.22
CA ILE A 169 9.06 -12.05 -10.90
C ILE A 169 8.76 -12.42 -12.37
N PRO A 170 7.50 -12.36 -12.83
CA PRO A 170 7.14 -12.70 -14.20
C PRO A 170 7.57 -11.58 -15.18
N PRO A 171 7.72 -11.86 -16.49
CA PRO A 171 8.13 -10.86 -17.48
C PRO A 171 7.20 -9.64 -17.49
N PHE A 172 7.77 -8.44 -17.36
CA PHE A 172 7.01 -7.19 -17.12
C PHE A 172 6.00 -6.89 -18.23
N ASP A 173 6.45 -6.63 -19.46
CA ASP A 173 5.59 -6.13 -20.54
C ASP A 173 4.38 -7.03 -20.83
N GLU A 174 4.61 -8.34 -20.94
CA GLU A 174 3.56 -9.31 -21.25
C GLU A 174 2.56 -9.44 -20.09
N THR A 175 3.06 -9.49 -18.86
CA THR A 175 2.24 -9.67 -17.67
C THR A 175 1.43 -8.40 -17.39
N TYR A 176 2.07 -7.24 -17.47
CA TYR A 176 1.45 -5.94 -17.28
C TYR A 176 0.26 -5.76 -18.23
N LYS A 177 0.47 -5.96 -19.54
CA LYS A 177 -0.59 -5.81 -20.54
C LYS A 177 -1.79 -6.74 -20.30
N LYS A 178 -1.55 -7.96 -19.83
CA LYS A 178 -2.63 -8.92 -19.55
C LYS A 178 -3.37 -8.57 -18.25
N MET A 179 -2.62 -8.25 -17.19
CA MET A 179 -3.18 -7.89 -15.89
C MET A 179 -3.98 -6.60 -15.97
N ILE A 180 -3.49 -5.56 -16.66
CA ILE A 180 -4.18 -4.26 -16.70
C ILE A 180 -5.55 -4.37 -17.33
N ASN A 181 -5.69 -5.17 -18.39
CA ASN A 181 -6.98 -5.44 -19.01
C ASN A 181 -7.94 -6.14 -18.05
N GLU A 182 -7.50 -7.20 -17.35
CA GLU A 182 -8.36 -7.90 -16.40
C GLU A 182 -8.73 -7.05 -15.18
N VAL A 183 -7.82 -6.21 -14.70
CA VAL A 183 -8.08 -5.25 -13.63
C VAL A 183 -9.09 -4.20 -14.09
N PHE A 184 -8.96 -3.71 -15.32
CA PHE A 184 -9.88 -2.75 -15.91
C PHE A 184 -11.31 -3.31 -15.99
N GLU A 185 -11.49 -4.57 -16.39
CA GLU A 185 -12.81 -5.23 -16.37
C GLU A 185 -13.42 -5.29 -14.96
N ILE A 186 -12.60 -5.55 -13.94
CA ILE A 186 -13.07 -5.52 -12.53
C ILE A 186 -13.56 -4.12 -12.15
N GLN A 187 -12.89 -3.06 -12.60
CA GLN A 187 -13.29 -1.68 -12.33
C GLN A 187 -14.60 -1.34 -13.04
N LEU A 188 -14.74 -1.68 -14.32
CA LEU A 188 -15.95 -1.45 -15.10
C LEU A 188 -17.16 -2.14 -14.46
N ASP A 189 -17.03 -3.40 -14.06
CA ASP A 189 -18.09 -4.12 -13.36
C ASP A 189 -18.47 -3.48 -12.00
N ALA A 190 -17.50 -2.87 -11.32
CA ALA A 190 -17.75 -2.17 -10.07
C ALA A 190 -18.51 -0.85 -10.32
N ILE A 191 -18.12 -0.13 -11.36
CA ILE A 191 -18.75 1.12 -11.78
C ILE A 191 -20.15 0.88 -12.31
N GLU A 192 -20.39 -0.19 -13.07
CA GLU A 192 -21.73 -0.58 -13.51
C GLU A 192 -22.64 -0.83 -12.29
N LYS A 193 -22.13 -1.53 -11.28
CA LYS A 193 -22.89 -1.86 -10.06
C LYS A 193 -23.17 -0.65 -9.18
N TYR A 194 -22.21 0.24 -8.99
CA TYR A 194 -22.27 1.30 -7.97
C TYR A 194 -22.41 2.73 -8.51
N GLY A 195 -22.17 2.92 -9.81
CA GLY A 195 -22.16 4.21 -10.48
C GLY A 195 -20.91 5.04 -10.19
N ILE A 196 -20.99 6.33 -10.55
CA ILE A 196 -19.86 7.27 -10.49
C ILE A 196 -20.13 8.53 -9.64
N LYS A 197 -21.34 8.66 -9.07
CA LYS A 197 -21.82 9.91 -8.45
C LYS A 197 -21.55 9.94 -6.94
N TYR A 198 -20.30 10.13 -6.55
CA TYR A 198 -19.89 10.17 -5.12
C TYR A 198 -19.64 11.57 -4.55
N GLU A 199 -19.49 12.59 -5.39
CA GLU A 199 -19.17 13.97 -4.99
C GLU A 199 -20.08 14.51 -3.88
N LYS A 200 -21.39 14.36 -4.07
CA LYS A 200 -22.40 14.89 -3.15
C LYS A 200 -22.63 13.98 -1.94
N ASN A 201 -22.13 12.75 -1.96
CA ASN A 201 -22.36 11.77 -0.90
C ASN A 201 -21.21 10.75 -0.78
N PRO A 202 -20.03 11.16 -0.29
CA PRO A 202 -18.89 10.26 -0.09
C PRO A 202 -19.19 9.15 0.94
N ASN A 203 -20.20 9.33 1.80
CA ASN A 203 -20.67 8.26 2.69
C ASN A 203 -21.21 7.05 1.94
N LEU A 204 -21.75 7.22 0.72
CA LEU A 204 -22.19 6.10 -0.11
C LEU A 204 -21.00 5.22 -0.52
N PHE A 205 -19.89 5.85 -0.89
CA PHE A 205 -18.65 5.14 -1.21
C PHE A 205 -18.18 4.29 -0.02
N TYR A 206 -18.03 4.91 1.15
CA TYR A 206 -17.55 4.20 2.33
C TYR A 206 -18.48 3.09 2.84
N SER A 207 -19.80 3.30 2.78
CA SER A 207 -20.79 2.34 3.30
C SER A 207 -21.11 1.20 2.35
N LYS A 208 -20.89 1.36 1.03
CA LYS A 208 -21.19 0.34 0.03
C LYS A 208 -19.94 -0.17 -0.67
N VAL A 209 -19.23 0.72 -1.37
CA VAL A 209 -18.10 0.36 -2.23
C VAL A 209 -16.95 -0.20 -1.40
N ALA A 210 -16.51 0.57 -0.39
CA ALA A 210 -15.40 0.17 0.46
C ALA A 210 -15.67 -1.11 1.25
N GLN A 211 -16.93 -1.42 1.55
CA GLN A 211 -17.31 -2.63 2.29
C GLN A 211 -17.40 -3.88 1.39
N ASP A 212 -17.53 -3.73 0.08
CA ASP A 212 -17.62 -4.88 -0.84
C ASP A 212 -16.24 -5.43 -1.20
N ILE A 213 -15.85 -6.48 -0.49
CA ILE A 213 -14.59 -7.20 -0.70
C ILE A 213 -14.60 -8.14 -1.91
N SER A 214 -15.72 -8.26 -2.65
CA SER A 214 -15.82 -9.19 -3.78
C SER A 214 -14.88 -8.80 -4.94
N TYR A 215 -14.73 -7.51 -5.22
CA TYR A 215 -13.81 -7.01 -6.25
C TYR A 215 -12.35 -7.24 -5.87
N LEU A 216 -11.98 -7.09 -4.60
CA LEU A 216 -10.67 -7.52 -4.11
C LEU A 216 -10.43 -9.02 -4.31
N LYS A 217 -11.43 -9.87 -4.04
CA LYS A 217 -11.27 -11.32 -4.26
C LYS A 217 -11.00 -11.61 -5.74
N ARG A 218 -11.59 -10.84 -6.66
CA ARG A 218 -11.30 -10.94 -8.09
C ARG A 218 -9.89 -10.43 -8.41
N PHE A 219 -9.48 -9.30 -7.84
CA PHE A 219 -8.13 -8.77 -7.98
C PHE A 219 -7.06 -9.77 -7.51
N ASN A 220 -7.24 -10.38 -6.34
CA ASN A 220 -6.36 -11.44 -5.83
C ASN A 220 -6.34 -12.69 -6.73
N LYS A 221 -7.43 -13.02 -7.44
CA LYS A 221 -7.43 -14.11 -8.42
C LYS A 221 -6.54 -13.78 -9.62
N ILE A 222 -6.57 -12.53 -10.09
CA ILE A 222 -5.65 -12.05 -11.15
C ILE A 222 -4.21 -12.17 -10.64
N ILE A 223 -3.90 -11.62 -9.46
CA ILE A 223 -2.54 -11.73 -8.89
C ILE A 223 -2.10 -13.20 -8.82
N LYS A 224 -2.94 -14.09 -8.27
CA LYS A 224 -2.64 -15.52 -8.20
C LYS A 224 -2.36 -16.14 -9.57
N LYS A 225 -3.11 -15.76 -10.60
CA LYS A 225 -2.95 -16.26 -11.98
C LYS A 225 -1.59 -15.88 -12.58
N TYR A 226 -1.11 -14.68 -12.34
CA TYR A 226 0.12 -14.17 -12.97
C TYR A 226 1.38 -14.30 -12.10
N TRP A 227 1.22 -14.31 -10.77
CA TRP A 227 2.32 -14.35 -9.79
C TRP A 227 2.43 -15.69 -9.06
N ASN A 228 1.65 -16.71 -9.47
CA ASN A 228 1.72 -18.08 -8.93
C ASN A 228 1.62 -18.19 -7.39
N ASN A 229 0.85 -17.31 -6.74
CA ASN A 229 0.74 -17.15 -5.28
C ASN A 229 2.00 -16.62 -4.56
N ASP A 230 2.99 -16.11 -5.26
CA ASP A 230 4.17 -15.50 -4.62
C ASP A 230 3.84 -14.16 -3.94
N ILE A 231 2.80 -13.48 -4.40
CA ILE A 231 2.29 -12.23 -3.82
C ILE A 231 0.87 -12.44 -3.29
N ASN A 232 0.62 -11.89 -2.10
CA ASN A 232 -0.69 -11.83 -1.46
C ASN A 232 -1.05 -10.36 -1.20
N VAL A 233 -2.28 -9.97 -1.55
CA VAL A 233 -2.81 -8.64 -1.21
C VAL A 233 -3.95 -8.78 -0.21
N LEU A 234 -3.68 -8.41 1.03
CA LEU A 234 -4.68 -8.32 2.09
C LEU A 234 -5.33 -6.94 2.07
N TYR A 235 -6.61 -6.88 2.39
CA TYR A 235 -7.37 -5.64 2.49
C TYR A 235 -8.08 -5.53 3.83
N LYS A 236 -8.13 -4.31 4.35
CA LYS A 236 -8.97 -3.95 5.49
C LYS A 236 -9.80 -2.72 5.15
N PRO A 237 -11.14 -2.85 5.04
CA PRO A 237 -11.99 -1.70 4.75
C PRO A 237 -12.04 -0.75 5.94
N ARG A 238 -12.36 0.52 5.66
CA ARG A 238 -12.69 1.49 6.70
C ARG A 238 -13.88 1.03 7.54
N ARG A 239 -13.90 1.45 8.80
CA ARG A 239 -15.03 1.29 9.73
C ARG A 239 -15.56 2.64 10.14
N LYS A 240 -16.86 2.70 10.40
CA LYS A 240 -17.52 3.88 10.97
C LYS A 240 -17.48 3.79 12.49
N ASP A 241 -17.03 4.85 13.17
CA ASP A 241 -17.13 4.92 14.63
C ASP A 241 -18.51 5.42 15.09
N LYS A 242 -18.70 5.44 16.41
CA LYS A 242 -19.93 5.91 17.06
C LYS A 242 -20.27 7.38 16.76
N ASN A 243 -19.28 8.18 16.36
CA ASN A 243 -19.45 9.59 15.99
C ASN A 243 -19.71 9.75 14.49
N GLY A 244 -19.79 8.64 13.75
CA GLY A 244 -20.02 8.63 12.32
C GLY A 244 -18.79 8.86 11.46
N THR A 245 -17.59 8.89 12.05
CA THR A 245 -16.33 9.10 11.32
C THR A 245 -15.81 7.78 10.76
N TRP A 246 -15.40 7.77 9.49
CA TRP A 246 -14.77 6.61 8.86
C TRP A 246 -13.27 6.60 9.14
N TYR A 247 -12.74 5.46 9.58
CA TYR A 247 -11.33 5.30 9.92
C TYR A 247 -10.82 3.91 9.54
N ILE A 248 -9.51 3.78 9.34
CA ILE A 248 -8.86 2.48 9.17
C ILE A 248 -8.68 1.86 10.57
N PRO A 249 -9.25 0.67 10.85
CA PRO A 249 -9.12 0.03 12.15
C PRO A 249 -7.67 -0.42 12.40
N SER A 250 -7.30 -0.64 13.66
CA SER A 250 -5.99 -1.23 13.98
C SER A 250 -5.79 -2.58 13.27
N ILE A 251 -4.56 -2.83 12.84
CA ILE A 251 -4.20 -4.01 12.04
C ILE A 251 -3.03 -4.71 12.72
N TYR A 252 -3.04 -6.04 12.66
CA TYR A 252 -1.89 -6.85 13.03
C TYR A 252 -1.21 -7.34 11.75
N ILE A 253 0.08 -7.12 11.63
CA ILE A 253 0.88 -7.53 10.47
C ILE A 253 2.10 -8.36 10.91
N PRO A 254 2.58 -9.30 10.09
CA PRO A 254 3.75 -10.10 10.40
C PRO A 254 5.03 -9.28 10.25
N VAL A 255 5.86 -9.21 11.28
CA VAL A 255 7.11 -8.44 11.27
C VAL A 255 8.25 -9.32 11.75
N ASN A 256 9.33 -9.40 10.99
CA ASN A 256 10.61 -9.87 11.50
C ASN A 256 11.44 -8.64 11.87
N VAL A 257 11.35 -8.22 13.13
CA VAL A 257 12.07 -7.03 13.63
C VAL A 257 13.56 -7.16 13.34
N ILE A 258 14.15 -6.11 12.78
CA ILE A 258 15.57 -5.97 12.53
C ILE A 258 16.06 -4.83 13.43
N GLU A 259 16.74 -5.17 14.53
CA GLU A 259 17.31 -4.17 15.45
C GLU A 259 18.85 -4.20 15.37
N PRO A 260 19.52 -3.04 15.25
CA PRO A 260 20.96 -2.96 15.44
C PRO A 260 21.32 -3.24 16.91
N ILE A 261 22.39 -4.02 17.12
CA ILE A 261 23.01 -4.26 18.43
C ILE A 261 23.94 -3.10 18.79
#